data_AF-A0A9D7A8V0-F1
#
_entry.id   AF-A0A9D7A8V0-F1
#
_cell.length_a   1.000
_cell.length_b   1.000
_cell.length_c   1.000
_cell.angle_alpha   90.00
_cell.angle_beta   90.00
_cell.angle_gamma   90.00
#
_symmetry.space_group_name_H-M   'P 1'
#
loop_
_entity.id
_entity.type
_entity.pdbx_description
1 polymer ?
#
loop_
_entity_poly.entity_id
_entity_poly.type
_entity_poly.pdbx_seq_one_letter_code
_entity_poly.pdbx_strand_id
1 'polypeptide(L)'
;MSDQLNAALNMLQKQLAELDAIEKEAVTQSLNTVGATERVHQWKARTAPLIAQHLDAVAARRFTDAKPGPSFTNDLFEEFSDEVDVYRTAIRALIKEARQAGPASGP
;
A
#
# COMPACT_ATOMS: atom_id res chain seq x y z
N MET A 1 17.16 -10.67 -13.83
CA MET A 1 15.88 -10.98 -13.14
C MET A 1 15.92 -10.59 -11.67
N SER A 2 17.02 -10.89 -10.94
CA SER A 2 17.20 -10.51 -9.53
C SER A 2 17.18 -9.00 -9.27
N ASP A 3 17.74 -8.20 -10.17
CA ASP A 3 17.81 -6.73 -10.04
C ASP A 3 16.42 -6.07 -10.13
N GLN A 4 15.60 -6.51 -11.10
CA GLN A 4 14.22 -6.05 -11.27
C GLN A 4 13.33 -6.43 -10.07
N LEU A 5 13.49 -7.65 -9.55
CA LEU A 5 12.80 -8.06 -8.32
C LEU A 5 13.23 -7.20 -7.12
N ASN A 6 14.52 -6.93 -6.98
CA ASN A 6 15.03 -6.11 -5.87
C ASN A 6 14.55 -4.66 -5.97
N ALA A 7 14.48 -4.11 -7.18
CA ALA A 7 13.91 -2.78 -7.44
C ALA A 7 12.42 -2.72 -7.09
N ALA A 8 11.64 -3.73 -7.47
CA ALA A 8 10.22 -3.83 -7.11
C ALA A 8 10.01 -3.94 -5.60
N LEU A 9 10.78 -4.79 -4.90
CA LEU A 9 10.70 -4.93 -3.45
C LEU A 9 11.06 -3.64 -2.71
N ASN A 10 12.12 -2.95 -3.15
CA ASN A 10 12.53 -1.69 -2.57
C ASN A 10 11.47 -0.60 -2.81
N MET A 11 10.90 -0.53 -4.02
CA MET A 11 9.77 0.36 -4.31
C MET A 11 8.60 0.09 -3.36
N LEU A 12 8.17 -1.17 -3.20
CA LEU A 12 7.02 -1.51 -2.35
C LEU A 12 7.28 -1.20 -0.87
N GLN A 13 8.51 -1.43 -0.39
CA GLN A 13 8.92 -1.07 0.97
C GLN A 13 8.89 0.45 1.18
N LYS A 14 9.31 1.24 0.20
CA LYS A 14 9.21 2.71 0.26
C LYS A 14 7.76 3.17 0.31
N GLN A 15 6.88 2.57 -0.50
CA GLN A 15 5.44 2.90 -0.47
C GLN A 15 4.79 2.54 0.86
N LEU A 16 5.19 1.41 1.47
CA LEU A 16 4.74 1.04 2.82
C LEU A 16 5.17 2.08 3.86
N ALA A 17 6.43 2.50 3.83
CA ALA A 17 6.96 3.49 4.75
C ALA A 17 6.31 4.89 4.59
N GLU A 18 6.01 5.30 3.34
CA GLU A 18 5.28 6.55 3.07
C GLU A 18 3.86 6.49 3.65
N LEU A 19 3.17 5.36 3.49
CA LEU A 19 1.85 5.15 4.08
C LEU A 19 1.88 5.16 5.62
N ASP A 20 2.83 4.46 6.23
CA ASP A 20 3.01 4.46 7.69
C ASP A 20 3.31 5.89 8.23
N ALA A 21 4.04 6.69 7.47
CA ALA A 21 4.33 8.08 7.83
C ALA A 21 3.08 8.97 7.77
N ILE A 22 2.23 8.81 6.76
CA ILE A 22 0.95 9.53 6.65
C ILE A 22 0.07 9.21 7.86
N GLU A 23 -0.06 7.94 8.23
CA GLU A 23 -0.87 7.54 9.38
C GLU A 23 -0.32 8.11 10.69
N LYS A 24 0.99 7.99 10.90
CA LYS A 24 1.63 8.52 12.10
C LYS A 24 1.44 10.04 12.24
N GLU A 25 1.60 10.79 11.15
CA GLU A 25 1.38 12.24 11.17
C GLU A 25 -0.08 12.58 11.49
N ALA A 26 -1.03 11.82 10.93
CA ALA A 26 -2.47 12.01 11.16
C ALA A 26 -2.84 11.80 12.63
N VAL A 27 -2.40 10.68 13.21
CA VAL A 27 -2.81 10.23 14.55
C VAL A 27 -2.03 10.92 15.68
N THR A 28 -0.76 11.28 15.46
CA THR A 28 0.11 11.76 16.55
C THR A 28 0.52 13.23 16.47
N GLN A 29 0.43 13.87 15.30
CA GLN A 29 0.95 15.22 15.09
C GLN A 29 -0.14 16.23 14.71
N SER A 30 -0.84 15.96 13.62
CA SER A 30 -1.81 16.88 13.03
C SER A 30 -3.22 16.72 13.57
N LEU A 31 -3.55 15.52 14.11
CA LEU A 31 -4.90 15.16 14.57
C LEU A 31 -5.97 15.45 13.50
N ASN A 32 -5.61 15.29 12.23
CA ASN A 32 -6.43 15.65 11.07
C ASN A 32 -6.56 14.46 10.12
N THR A 33 -7.63 13.70 10.27
CA THR A 33 -7.94 12.53 9.44
C THR A 33 -8.39 12.92 8.05
N VAL A 34 -9.10 14.04 7.87
CA VAL A 34 -9.58 14.50 6.54
C VAL A 34 -8.40 14.78 5.59
N GLY A 35 -7.44 15.59 6.04
CA GLY A 35 -6.25 15.90 5.24
C GLY A 35 -5.35 14.68 5.04
N ALA A 36 -5.33 13.75 6.00
CA ALA A 36 -4.61 12.50 5.88
C ALA A 36 -5.25 11.55 4.85
N THR A 37 -6.58 11.43 4.83
CA THR A 37 -7.33 10.67 3.82
C THR A 37 -7.04 11.19 2.42
N GLU A 38 -7.02 12.50 2.21
CA GLU A 38 -6.65 13.08 0.91
C GLU A 38 -5.22 12.68 0.51
N ARG A 39 -4.27 12.69 1.44
CA ARG A 39 -2.89 12.24 1.19
C ARG A 39 -2.82 10.76 0.88
N VAL A 40 -3.58 9.91 1.57
CA VAL A 40 -3.69 8.47 1.27
C VAL A 40 -4.26 8.26 -0.14
N HIS A 41 -5.28 9.02 -0.55
CA HIS A 41 -5.82 8.94 -1.90
C HIS A 41 -4.80 9.35 -2.97
N GLN A 42 -4.08 10.46 -2.75
CA GLN A 42 -3.01 10.91 -3.65
C GLN A 42 -1.87 9.90 -3.72
N TRP A 43 -1.48 9.34 -2.58
CA TRP A 43 -0.51 8.26 -2.48
C TRP A 43 -0.97 7.04 -3.27
N LYS A 44 -2.21 6.57 -3.07
CA LYS A 44 -2.77 5.41 -3.79
C LYS A 44 -2.74 5.63 -5.30
N ALA A 45 -3.14 6.82 -5.75
CA ALA A 45 -3.12 7.20 -7.16
C ALA A 45 -1.71 7.22 -7.77
N ARG A 46 -0.67 7.60 -7.00
CA ARG A 46 0.74 7.51 -7.43
C ARG A 46 1.27 6.07 -7.41
N THR A 47 0.84 5.28 -6.44
CA THR A 47 1.39 3.94 -6.17
C THR A 47 0.89 2.91 -7.17
N ALA A 48 -0.38 2.97 -7.59
CA ALA A 48 -0.95 2.06 -8.57
C ALA A 48 -0.15 1.96 -9.89
N PRO A 49 0.19 3.07 -10.59
CA PRO A 49 0.99 2.98 -11.82
C PRO A 49 2.43 2.51 -11.56
N LEU A 50 3.02 2.83 -10.41
CA LEU A 50 4.35 2.33 -10.05
C LEU A 50 4.34 0.81 -9.84
N ILE A 51 3.27 0.26 -9.22
CA ILE A 51 3.10 -1.20 -9.09
C ILE A 51 3.01 -1.84 -10.48
N ALA A 52 2.25 -1.26 -11.40
CA ALA A 52 2.13 -1.77 -12.76
C ALA A 52 3.47 -1.78 -13.52
N GLN A 53 4.31 -0.77 -13.28
CA GLN A 53 5.62 -0.63 -13.90
C GLN A 53 6.64 -1.65 -13.35
N HIS A 54 6.63 -1.90 -12.04
CA HIS A 54 7.63 -2.74 -11.38
C HIS A 54 7.24 -4.21 -11.29
N LEU A 55 5.94 -4.51 -11.23
CA LEU A 55 5.39 -5.87 -11.21
C LEU A 55 4.64 -6.13 -12.53
N ASP A 56 3.34 -5.84 -12.55
CA ASP A 56 2.45 -6.04 -13.68
C ASP A 56 1.09 -5.37 -13.44
N ALA A 57 0.27 -5.30 -14.49
CA ALA A 57 -1.06 -4.68 -14.45
C ALA A 57 -2.07 -5.43 -13.55
N VAL A 58 -1.92 -6.75 -13.36
CA VAL A 58 -2.81 -7.54 -12.49
C VAL A 58 -2.54 -7.22 -11.02
N ALA A 59 -1.27 -7.13 -10.64
CA ALA A 59 -0.85 -6.67 -9.31
C ALA A 59 -1.38 -5.26 -9.00
N ALA A 60 -1.27 -4.34 -9.95
CA ALA A 60 -1.80 -2.98 -9.81
C ALA A 60 -3.32 -2.97 -9.67
N ARG A 61 -4.02 -3.77 -10.47
CA ARG A 61 -5.48 -3.90 -10.41
C ARG A 61 -5.95 -4.38 -9.03
N ARG A 62 -5.35 -5.47 -8.51
CA ARG A 62 -5.65 -6.00 -7.17
C ARG A 62 -5.45 -4.96 -6.08
N PHE A 63 -4.36 -4.18 -6.16
CA PHE A 63 -4.13 -3.08 -5.23
C PHE A 63 -5.20 -1.98 -5.33
N THR A 64 -5.61 -1.60 -6.54
CA THR A 64 -6.65 -0.57 -6.72
C THR A 64 -8.05 -1.03 -6.30
N ASP A 65 -8.33 -2.34 -6.43
CA ASP A 65 -9.57 -2.97 -6.00
C ASP A 65 -9.64 -3.12 -4.46
N ALA A 66 -8.51 -3.01 -3.75
CA ALA A 66 -8.52 -2.87 -2.30
C ALA A 66 -9.27 -1.59 -1.92
N LYS A 67 -10.34 -1.75 -1.15
CA LYS A 67 -11.17 -0.66 -0.62
C LYS A 67 -11.50 -0.98 0.83
N PRO A 68 -11.52 0.03 1.71
CA PRO A 68 -12.08 -0.15 3.04
C PRO A 68 -13.53 -0.62 2.91
N GLY A 69 -13.93 -1.52 3.81
CA GLY A 69 -15.34 -1.90 3.95
C GLY A 69 -16.16 -0.71 4.45
N PRO A 70 -17.50 -0.82 4.47
CA PRO A 70 -18.33 0.18 5.13
C PRO A 70 -17.88 0.35 6.58
N SER A 71 -17.53 1.57 6.94
CA SER A 71 -17.22 1.94 8.31
C SER A 71 -18.50 2.07 9.13
N PHE A 72 -18.49 1.48 10.32
CA PHE A 72 -19.59 1.58 11.30
C PHE A 72 -19.14 2.20 12.61
N THR A 73 -17.85 2.54 12.71
CA THR A 73 -17.24 3.12 13.88
C THR A 73 -17.40 4.62 13.74
N ASN A 74 -18.13 5.25 14.67
CA ASN A 74 -18.39 6.69 14.63
C ASN A 74 -17.12 7.50 15.05
N ASP A 75 -15.94 6.97 14.76
CA ASP A 75 -14.61 7.44 15.14
C ASP A 75 -13.73 7.57 13.89
N LEU A 76 -13.52 8.82 13.48
CA LEU A 76 -12.79 9.16 12.26
C LEU A 76 -11.33 8.69 12.27
N PHE A 77 -10.70 8.50 13.44
CA PHE A 77 -9.33 8.01 13.52
C PHE A 77 -9.28 6.51 13.32
N GLU A 78 -10.21 5.77 13.91
CA GLU A 78 -10.33 4.32 13.70
C GLU A 78 -10.67 4.03 12.24
N GLU A 79 -11.63 4.74 11.65
CA GLU A 79 -11.98 4.61 10.23
C GLU A 79 -10.79 4.86 9.29
N PHE A 80 -10.01 5.90 9.60
CA PHE A 80 -8.82 6.24 8.83
C PHE A 80 -7.71 5.18 8.98
N SER A 81 -7.46 4.71 10.21
CA SER A 81 -6.48 3.65 10.46
C SER A 81 -6.88 2.32 9.79
N ASP A 82 -8.17 1.99 9.78
CA ASP A 82 -8.70 0.83 9.05
C ASP A 82 -8.49 0.96 7.54
N GLU A 83 -8.74 2.15 6.98
CA GLU A 83 -8.44 2.43 5.56
C GLU A 83 -6.95 2.25 5.26
N VAL A 84 -6.07 2.78 6.11
CA VAL A 84 -4.61 2.62 5.97
C VAL A 84 -4.23 1.14 6.05
N ASP A 85 -4.81 0.37 6.96
CA ASP A 85 -4.47 -1.05 7.13
C ASP A 85 -4.86 -1.90 5.92
N VAL A 86 -5.98 -1.60 5.26
CA VAL A 86 -6.38 -2.25 4.01
C VAL A 86 -5.28 -2.11 2.95
N TYR A 87 -4.75 -0.90 2.76
CA TYR A 87 -3.68 -0.66 1.78
C TYR A 87 -2.33 -1.24 2.21
N ARG A 88 -2.01 -1.16 3.50
CA ARG A 88 -0.81 -1.77 4.10
C ARG A 88 -0.81 -3.28 3.86
N THR A 89 -1.94 -3.93 4.10
CA THR A 89 -2.13 -5.37 3.86
C THR A 89 -1.98 -5.73 2.39
N ALA A 90 -2.56 -4.93 1.48
CA ALA A 90 -2.39 -5.12 0.04
C ALA A 90 -0.91 -5.04 -0.40
N ILE A 91 -0.16 -4.04 0.08
CA ILE A 91 1.28 -3.92 -0.24
C ILE A 91 2.10 -5.07 0.36
N ARG A 92 1.81 -5.48 1.60
CA ARG A 92 2.48 -6.63 2.23
C ARG A 92 2.24 -7.92 1.46
N ALA A 93 1.03 -8.12 0.92
CA ALA A 93 0.72 -9.24 0.05
C ALA A 93 1.57 -9.20 -1.24
N LEU A 94 1.67 -8.04 -1.91
CA LEU A 94 2.51 -7.88 -3.10
C LEU A 94 4.00 -8.14 -2.82
N ILE A 95 4.52 -7.68 -1.67
CA ILE A 95 5.92 -7.97 -1.25
C ILE A 95 6.13 -9.47 -1.09
N LYS A 96 5.16 -10.17 -0.47
CA LYS A 96 5.22 -11.62 -0.30
C LYS A 96 5.17 -12.35 -1.63
N GLU A 97 4.25 -11.97 -2.52
CA GLU A 97 4.11 -12.54 -3.87
C GLU A 97 5.39 -12.33 -4.69
N ALA A 98 5.93 -11.11 -4.71
CA ALA A 98 7.16 -10.81 -5.42
C ALA A 98 8.34 -11.67 -4.93
N ARG A 99 8.47 -11.87 -3.61
CA ARG A 99 9.50 -12.77 -3.03
C ARG A 99 9.29 -14.23 -3.43
N GLN A 100 8.05 -14.68 -3.54
CA GLN A 100 7.70 -16.06 -3.93
C GLN A 100 7.81 -16.31 -5.43
N ALA A 101 7.62 -15.28 -6.25
CA ALA A 101 7.83 -15.30 -7.70
C ALA A 101 9.31 -15.14 -8.10
N GLY A 102 10.20 -14.82 -7.15
CA GLY A 102 11.64 -15.04 -7.30
C GLY A 102 11.91 -16.51 -7.66
N PRO A 103 13.03 -16.83 -8.33
CA PRO A 103 13.19 -18.10 -9.05
C PRO A 103 12.98 -19.29 -8.10
N ALA A 104 11.77 -19.85 -8.13
CA ALA A 104 11.50 -21.18 -7.65
C ALA A 104 12.28 -22.10 -8.58
N SER A 105 13.31 -22.69 -8.00
CA SER A 105 14.04 -23.86 -8.47
C SER A 105 13.14 -24.79 -9.28
N GLY A 106 13.69 -25.28 -10.39
CA GLY A 106 13.19 -26.45 -11.09
C GLY A 106 12.99 -27.64 -10.13
N PRO A 107 12.15 -28.58 -10.53
CA PRO A 107 12.64 -29.67 -11.38
C PRO A 107 12.22 -29.58 -12.85
#